data_AF-A0A211ZRJ0-F1
#
_entry.id   AF-A0A211ZRJ0-F1
#
_cell.length_a   1.000
_cell.length_b   1.000
_cell.length_c   1.000
_cell.angle_alpha   90.00
_cell.angle_beta   90.00
_cell.angle_gamma   90.00
#
_symmetry.space_group_name_H-M   'P 1'
#
loop_
_entity.id
_entity.type
_entity.pdbx_description
1 polymer ?
#
loop_
_entity_poly.entity_id
_entity_poly.type
_entity_poly.pdbx_seq_one_letter_code
_entity_poly.pdbx_strand_id
1 'polypeptide(L)'
;MPPAWIGATLLGALMPAAIASAPFWNLEALLAVFIVALGHALILGLPIALLYRAKRWQWPGLAVATGFLIGAIPIGVVIWPVEPRPGASTRINGVLVSVDGVPTLAGWLDFLRLLGVFGALGAAGALAFWLTLRWAGALDDPSSE
;
A
#
# COMPACT_ATOMS: atom_id res chain seq x y z
N MET A 1 22.50 4.76 -5.24
CA MET A 1 21.47 3.70 -5.26
C MET A 1 21.68 2.87 -6.52
N PRO A 2 21.86 1.54 -6.42
CA PRO A 2 22.12 0.70 -7.59
C PRO A 2 20.96 0.75 -8.59
N PRO A 3 21.20 0.56 -9.91
CA PRO A 3 20.16 0.61 -10.94
C PRO A 3 19.03 -0.41 -10.69
N ALA A 4 19.34 -1.58 -10.13
CA ALA A 4 18.37 -2.59 -9.75
C ALA A 4 17.33 -2.07 -8.73
N TRP A 5 17.75 -1.20 -7.81
CA TRP A 5 16.86 -0.63 -6.81
C TRP A 5 15.93 0.42 -7.41
N ILE A 6 16.40 1.21 -8.37
CA ILE A 6 15.55 2.14 -9.11
C ILE A 6 14.49 1.36 -9.88
N GLY A 7 14.90 0.32 -10.62
CA GLY A 7 13.98 -0.55 -11.35
C GLY A 7 12.95 -1.22 -10.43
N ALA A 8 13.39 -1.74 -9.29
CA ALA A 8 12.51 -2.34 -8.29
C ALA A 8 11.48 -1.33 -7.74
N THR A 9 11.91 -0.11 -7.41
CA THR A 9 10.98 0.94 -6.92
C THR A 9 9.96 1.32 -7.98
N LEU A 10 10.39 1.47 -9.25
CA LEU A 10 9.49 1.79 -10.36
C LEU A 10 8.47 0.67 -10.60
N LEU A 11 8.91 -0.59 -10.65
CA LEU A 11 8.02 -1.73 -10.82
C LEU A 11 7.09 -1.94 -9.61
N GLY A 12 7.63 -1.75 -8.41
CA GLY A 12 6.86 -1.81 -7.16
C GLY A 12 5.77 -0.74 -7.06
N ALA A 13 5.98 0.44 -7.65
CA ALA A 13 4.96 1.48 -7.75
C ALA A 13 4.01 1.26 -8.94
N LEU A 14 4.51 0.74 -10.06
CA LEU A 14 3.73 0.49 -11.27
C LEU A 14 2.68 -0.59 -11.05
N MET A 15 3.02 -1.65 -10.32
CA MET A 15 2.11 -2.78 -10.10
C MET A 15 0.79 -2.39 -9.41
N PRO A 16 0.79 -1.75 -8.22
CA PRO A 16 -0.45 -1.29 -7.60
C PRO A 16 -1.18 -0.24 -8.44
N ALA A 17 -0.44 0.62 -9.16
CA ALA A 17 -1.04 1.60 -10.04
C ALA A 17 -1.83 0.96 -11.19
N ALA A 18 -1.23 -0.02 -11.86
CA ALA A 18 -1.88 -0.79 -12.93
C ALA A 18 -3.14 -1.52 -12.43
N ILE A 19 -3.07 -2.16 -11.26
CA ILE A 19 -4.22 -2.86 -10.67
C ILE A 19 -5.35 -1.86 -10.34
N ALA A 20 -5.02 -0.76 -9.69
CA ALA A 20 -6.00 0.22 -9.25
C ALA A 20 -6.63 1.02 -10.41
N SER A 21 -5.88 1.27 -11.49
CA SER A 21 -6.38 2.01 -12.65
C SER A 21 -7.10 1.13 -13.67
N ALA A 22 -6.94 -0.20 -13.61
CA ALA A 22 -7.53 -1.14 -14.57
C ALA A 22 -9.04 -0.95 -14.82
N PRO A 23 -9.90 -0.67 -13.82
CA PRO A 23 -11.34 -0.48 -14.05
C PRO A 23 -11.66 0.73 -14.93
N PHE A 24 -10.78 1.73 -14.98
CA PHE A 24 -11.02 3.00 -15.67
C PHE A 24 -10.55 3.00 -17.12
N TRP A 25 -9.74 2.01 -17.53
CA TRP A 25 -9.15 1.92 -18.88
C TRP A 25 -8.55 3.25 -19.39
N ASN A 26 -7.98 4.03 -18.47
CA ASN A 26 -7.52 5.39 -18.72
C ASN A 26 -6.06 5.57 -18.27
N LEU A 27 -5.22 6.07 -19.19
CA LEU A 27 -3.81 6.35 -18.94
C LEU A 27 -3.59 7.50 -17.96
N GLU A 28 -4.48 8.49 -17.91
CA GLU A 28 -4.40 9.59 -16.95
C GLU A 28 -4.59 9.09 -15.52
N ALA A 29 -5.56 8.17 -15.33
CA ALA A 29 -5.78 7.51 -14.05
C ALA A 29 -4.57 6.67 -13.64
N LEU A 30 -3.99 5.90 -14.58
CA LEU A 30 -2.76 5.16 -14.33
C LEU A 30 -1.62 6.08 -13.88
N LEU A 31 -1.40 7.19 -14.58
CA LEU A 31 -0.32 8.13 -14.28
C LEU A 31 -0.52 8.81 -12.92
N ALA A 32 -1.74 9.25 -12.62
CA ALA A 32 -2.06 9.86 -11.33
C ALA A 32 -1.83 8.87 -10.18
N VAL A 33 -2.35 7.64 -10.29
CA VAL A 33 -2.16 6.61 -9.25
C VAL A 33 -0.69 6.19 -9.16
N PHE A 34 0.04 6.11 -10.28
CA PHE A 34 1.46 5.82 -10.29
C PHE A 34 2.28 6.87 -9.52
N ILE A 35 2.00 8.16 -9.72
CA ILE A 35 2.66 9.24 -8.97
C ILE A 35 2.43 9.08 -7.47
N VAL A 36 1.18 8.79 -7.07
CA VAL A 36 0.84 8.57 -5.65
C VAL A 36 1.53 7.33 -5.09
N ALA A 37 1.50 6.21 -5.82
CA ALA A 37 2.14 4.96 -5.42
C ALA A 37 3.67 5.11 -5.32
N LEU A 38 4.27 5.84 -6.27
CA LEU A 38 5.70 6.15 -6.28
C LEU A 38 6.07 7.04 -5.08
N GLY A 39 5.25 8.04 -4.76
CA GLY A 39 5.42 8.84 -3.56
C GLY A 39 5.45 8.00 -2.28
N HIS A 40 4.50 7.07 -2.11
CA HIS A 40 4.47 6.14 -0.98
C HIS A 40 5.69 5.20 -0.97
N ALA A 41 6.08 4.69 -2.14
CA ALA A 41 7.24 3.83 -2.27
C ALA A 41 8.54 4.56 -1.88
N LEU A 42 8.69 5.84 -2.23
CA LEU A 42 9.88 6.63 -1.90
C LEU A 42 9.90 7.10 -0.43
N ILE A 43 8.77 7.55 0.11
CA ILE A 43 8.70 8.12 1.47
C ILE A 43 8.67 7.02 2.53
N LEU A 44 7.95 5.92 2.29
CA LEU A 44 7.75 4.86 3.28
C LEU A 44 8.46 3.56 2.89
N GLY A 45 8.28 3.12 1.63
CA GLY A 45 8.80 1.84 1.16
C GLY A 45 10.32 1.75 1.17
N LEU A 46 10.99 2.76 0.62
CA LEU A 46 12.44 2.77 0.43
C LEU A 46 13.19 2.84 1.77
N PRO A 47 12.85 3.72 2.74
CA PRO A 47 13.47 3.68 4.06
C PRO A 47 13.32 2.33 4.77
N ILE A 48 12.13 1.71 4.68
CA ILE A 48 11.89 0.38 5.26
C ILE A 48 12.73 -0.69 4.55
N ALA A 49 12.80 -0.66 3.23
CA ALA A 49 13.59 -1.61 2.45
C ALA A 49 15.10 -1.50 2.75
N LEU A 50 15.61 -0.27 2.92
CA LEU A 50 17.00 -0.04 3.32
C LEU A 50 17.28 -0.54 4.74
N LEU A 51 16.34 -0.34 5.68
CA LEU A 51 16.42 -0.90 7.02
C LEU A 51 16.45 -2.44 7.01
N TYR A 52 15.62 -3.07 6.17
CA TYR A 52 15.60 -4.53 6.01
C TYR A 52 16.87 -5.07 5.40
N ARG A 53 17.46 -4.34 4.43
CA ARG A 53 18.79 -4.64 3.91
C ARG A 53 19.85 -4.59 5.01
N ALA A 54 19.88 -3.53 5.82
CA ALA A 54 20.84 -3.37 6.90
C ALA A 54 20.75 -4.50 7.95
N LYS A 55 19.53 -4.99 8.22
CA LYS A 55 19.30 -6.12 9.14
C LYS A 55 19.36 -7.51 8.50
N ARG A 56 19.60 -7.60 7.17
CA ARG A 56 19.55 -8.83 6.38
C ARG A 56 18.21 -9.58 6.49
N TRP A 57 17.11 -8.84 6.68
CA TRP A 57 15.75 -9.39 6.78
C TRP A 57 15.08 -9.43 5.41
N GLN A 58 15.50 -10.39 4.57
CA GLN A 58 15.08 -10.47 3.17
C GLN A 58 13.93 -11.45 2.90
N TRP A 59 13.13 -11.74 3.93
CA TRP A 59 12.10 -12.76 3.87
C TRP A 59 10.91 -12.22 3.07
N PRO A 60 10.38 -12.95 2.06
CA PRO A 60 9.28 -12.46 1.23
C PRO A 60 8.03 -12.16 2.04
N GLY A 61 7.76 -12.94 3.10
CA GLY A 61 6.64 -12.70 4.01
C GLY A 61 6.74 -11.35 4.74
N LEU A 62 7.96 -10.89 5.07
CA LEU A 62 8.17 -9.59 5.70
C LEU A 62 7.89 -8.45 4.72
N ALA A 63 8.33 -8.58 3.45
CA ALA A 63 8.05 -7.61 2.40
C ALA A 63 6.54 -7.50 2.11
N VAL A 64 5.84 -8.64 2.05
CA VAL A 64 4.38 -8.67 1.86
C VAL A 64 3.66 -8.04 3.05
N ALA A 65 4.03 -8.39 4.27
CA ALA A 65 3.42 -7.86 5.48
C ALA A 65 3.65 -6.34 5.62
N THR A 66 4.85 -5.84 5.34
CA THR A 66 5.09 -4.40 5.36
C THR A 66 4.42 -3.68 4.21
N GLY A 67 4.44 -4.23 2.99
CA GLY A 67 3.69 -3.69 1.87
C GLY A 67 2.22 -3.51 2.23
N PHE A 68 1.63 -4.53 2.88
CA PHE A 68 0.27 -4.45 3.37
C PHE A 68 0.06 -3.31 4.36
N LEU A 69 0.91 -3.19 5.38
CA LEU A 69 0.81 -2.12 6.38
C LEU A 69 1.01 -0.73 5.77
N ILE A 70 1.98 -0.58 4.86
CA ILE A 70 2.25 0.69 4.16
C ILE A 70 1.04 1.09 3.29
N GLY A 71 0.36 0.13 2.67
CA GLY A 71 -0.87 0.41 1.92
C GLY A 71 -2.07 0.70 2.81
N ALA A 72 -2.24 -0.05 3.90
CA ALA A 72 -3.43 0.02 4.75
C ALA A 72 -3.41 1.17 5.78
N ILE A 73 -2.25 1.52 6.34
CA ILE A 73 -2.17 2.50 7.44
C ILE A 73 -2.53 3.92 6.99
N PRO A 74 -1.99 4.49 5.90
CA PRO A 74 -2.31 5.86 5.50
C PRO A 74 -3.81 6.04 5.28
N ILE A 75 -4.44 5.10 4.57
CA ILE A 75 -5.88 5.13 4.35
C ILE A 75 -6.66 4.92 5.65
N GLY A 76 -6.19 4.01 6.50
CA GLY A 76 -6.79 3.72 7.79
C GLY A 76 -6.74 4.89 8.74
N VAL A 77 -5.72 5.76 8.67
CA VAL A 77 -5.60 6.99 9.47
C VAL A 77 -6.47 8.11 8.91
N VAL A 78 -6.51 8.29 7.58
CA VAL A 78 -7.34 9.32 6.93
C VAL A 78 -8.83 9.03 7.08
N ILE A 79 -9.21 7.75 6.99
CA ILE A 79 -10.60 7.28 7.08
C ILE A 79 -10.93 6.78 8.48
N TRP A 80 -9.94 6.75 9.39
CA TRP A 80 -10.16 6.46 10.81
C TRP A 80 -11.40 7.23 11.25
N PRO A 81 -12.36 6.63 11.97
CA PRO A 81 -13.67 7.21 12.16
C PRO A 81 -13.57 8.62 12.78
N VAL A 82 -13.62 9.61 11.90
CA VAL A 82 -13.52 11.05 12.13
C VAL A 82 -14.67 11.59 11.31
N GLU A 83 -15.77 12.08 11.87
CA GLU A 83 -16.03 12.60 13.20
C GLU A 83 -17.20 11.84 13.85
N PRO A 84 -17.14 11.53 15.16
CA PRO A 84 -18.35 11.34 15.92
C PRO A 84 -19.04 12.70 16.02
N ARG A 85 -19.73 13.11 14.96
CA ARG A 85 -20.74 14.17 15.07
C ARG A 85 -21.81 13.59 15.98
N PRO A 86 -21.90 14.04 17.24
CA PRO A 86 -22.85 13.43 18.17
C PRO A 86 -24.25 13.62 17.58
N GLY A 87 -25.00 12.53 17.43
CA GLY A 87 -26.33 12.54 16.82
C GLY A 87 -26.38 12.37 15.29
N ALA A 88 -25.25 12.21 14.60
CA ALA A 88 -25.25 11.93 13.16
C ALA A 88 -25.28 10.42 12.89
N SER A 89 -26.22 9.99 12.06
CA SER A 89 -26.33 8.62 11.57
C SER A 89 -26.06 8.57 10.07
N THR A 90 -25.15 7.71 9.65
CA THR A 90 -24.78 7.56 8.24
C THR A 90 -25.32 6.25 7.68
N ARG A 91 -25.97 6.31 6.53
CA ARG A 91 -26.39 5.13 5.76
C ARG A 91 -25.68 5.10 4.42
N ILE A 92 -25.16 3.93 4.05
CA ILE A 92 -24.62 3.64 2.73
C ILE A 92 -25.51 2.55 2.12
N ASN A 93 -26.10 2.82 0.96
CA ASN A 93 -27.00 1.89 0.26
C ASN A 93 -28.15 1.36 1.15
N GLY A 94 -28.69 2.21 2.04
CA GLY A 94 -29.75 1.84 2.98
C GLY A 94 -29.28 1.11 4.24
N VAL A 95 -28.02 0.67 4.31
CA VAL A 95 -27.42 0.04 5.49
C VAL A 95 -26.85 1.09 6.43
N LEU A 96 -27.20 0.99 7.71
CA LEU A 96 -26.72 1.90 8.75
C LEU A 96 -25.28 1.54 9.13
N VAL A 97 -24.33 2.41 8.74
CA VAL A 97 -22.89 2.20 8.95
C VAL A 97 -22.35 2.96 10.17
N SER A 98 -23.11 3.95 10.67
CA SER A 98 -22.80 4.67 11.91
C SER A 98 -24.08 5.13 12.61
N VAL A 99 -24.11 5.02 13.94
CA VAL A 99 -25.18 5.51 14.83
C VAL A 99 -24.55 6.42 15.87
N ASP A 100 -25.04 7.66 15.94
CA ASP A 100 -24.53 8.69 16.85
C ASP A 100 -23.00 8.87 16.78
N GLY A 101 -22.44 8.73 15.56
CA GLY A 101 -21.00 8.82 15.35
C GLY A 101 -20.21 7.56 15.68
N VAL A 102 -20.84 6.49 16.18
CA VAL A 102 -20.20 5.20 16.45
C VAL A 102 -20.41 4.26 15.25
N PRO A 103 -19.33 3.75 14.63
CA PRO A 103 -19.45 2.78 13.55
C PRO A 103 -20.20 1.53 14.01
N THR A 104 -21.20 1.11 13.24
CA THR A 104 -21.88 -0.18 13.45
C THR A 104 -20.95 -1.32 13.01
N LEU A 105 -21.35 -2.58 13.25
CA LEU A 105 -20.63 -3.73 12.71
C LEU A 105 -20.46 -3.63 11.18
N ALA A 106 -21.48 -3.13 10.47
CA ALA A 106 -21.40 -2.91 9.03
C ALA A 106 -20.35 -1.83 8.67
N GLY A 107 -20.29 -0.73 9.43
CA GLY A 107 -19.26 0.29 9.26
C GLY A 107 -17.84 -0.25 9.50
N TRP A 108 -17.64 -1.06 10.54
CA TRP A 108 -16.36 -1.72 10.79
C TRP A 108 -15.96 -2.69 9.68
N LEU A 109 -16.91 -3.48 9.17
CA LEU A 109 -16.64 -4.40 8.05
C LEU A 109 -16.28 -3.65 6.77
N ASP A 110 -16.96 -2.54 6.47
CA ASP A 110 -16.65 -1.72 5.30
C ASP A 110 -15.27 -1.06 5.42
N PHE A 111 -14.94 -0.55 6.61
CA PHE A 111 -13.61 -0.04 6.94
C PHE A 111 -12.53 -1.12 6.73
N LEU A 112 -12.70 -2.30 7.33
CA LEU A 112 -11.75 -3.41 7.19
C LEU A 112 -11.61 -3.89 5.73
N ARG A 113 -12.71 -3.88 4.96
CA ARG A 113 -12.67 -4.18 3.53
C ARG A 113 -11.81 -3.18 2.78
N LEU A 114 -11.96 -1.89 3.07
CA LEU A 114 -11.16 -0.84 2.46
C LEU A 114 -9.67 -0.99 2.80
N LEU A 115 -9.35 -1.21 4.09
CA LEU A 115 -7.98 -1.49 4.53
C LEU A 115 -7.42 -2.73 3.83
N GLY A 116 -8.24 -3.78 3.66
CA GLY A 116 -7.86 -4.99 2.94
C GLY A 116 -7.50 -4.73 1.48
N VAL A 117 -8.28 -3.90 0.77
CA VAL A 117 -8.01 -3.55 -0.64
C VAL A 117 -6.70 -2.75 -0.77
N PHE A 118 -6.54 -1.68 0.00
CA PHE A 118 -5.33 -0.85 -0.07
C PHE A 118 -4.10 -1.60 0.43
N GLY A 119 -4.25 -2.40 1.48
CA GLY A 119 -3.20 -3.30 1.95
C GLY A 119 -2.81 -4.33 0.90
N ALA A 120 -3.77 -4.95 0.20
CA ALA A 120 -3.46 -5.89 -0.89
C ALA A 120 -2.69 -5.23 -2.04
N LEU A 121 -3.03 -3.98 -2.40
CA LEU A 121 -2.26 -3.21 -3.38
C LEU A 121 -0.83 -2.95 -2.90
N GLY A 122 -0.66 -2.52 -1.66
CA GLY A 122 0.66 -2.31 -1.07
C GLY A 122 1.49 -3.60 -1.01
N ALA A 123 0.87 -4.73 -0.67
CA ALA A 123 1.49 -6.05 -0.69
C ALA A 123 1.94 -6.47 -2.10
N ALA A 124 1.11 -6.24 -3.12
CA ALA A 124 1.45 -6.53 -4.51
C ALA A 124 2.65 -5.68 -4.98
N GLY A 125 2.68 -4.39 -4.63
CA GLY A 125 3.80 -3.51 -4.93
C GLY A 125 5.10 -3.92 -4.24
N ALA A 126 5.03 -4.26 -2.95
CA ALA A 126 6.20 -4.72 -2.18
C ALA A 126 6.73 -6.07 -2.68
N LEU A 127 5.84 -6.98 -3.10
CA LEU A 127 6.23 -8.25 -3.71
C LEU A 127 6.92 -8.03 -5.06
N ALA A 128 6.38 -7.17 -5.92
CA ALA A 128 6.99 -6.81 -7.20
C ALA A 128 8.38 -6.18 -7.00
N PHE A 129 8.51 -5.27 -6.05
CA PHE A 129 9.79 -4.68 -5.64
C PHE A 129 10.78 -5.76 -5.19
N TRP A 130 10.39 -6.64 -4.27
CA TRP A 130 11.24 -7.69 -3.73
C TRP A 130 11.70 -8.69 -4.80
N LEU A 131 10.77 -9.14 -5.66
CA LEU A 131 11.09 -10.04 -6.78
C LEU A 131 12.09 -9.42 -7.74
N THR A 132 11.92 -8.12 -8.05
CA THR A 132 12.85 -7.40 -8.93
C THR A 132 14.26 -7.37 -8.34
N LEU A 133 14.39 -7.06 -7.05
CA LEU A 133 15.70 -7.09 -6.37
C LEU A 133 16.29 -8.49 -6.28
N ARG A 134 15.46 -9.50 -6.04
CA ARG A 134 15.88 -10.91 -5.96
C ARG A 134 16.43 -11.39 -7.31
N TRP A 135 15.72 -11.11 -8.40
CA TRP A 135 16.16 -11.50 -9.74
C TRP A 135 17.39 -10.72 -10.21
N ALA A 136 17.55 -9.47 -9.79
CA ALA A 136 18.73 -8.68 -10.09
C ALA A 136 19.97 -9.07 -9.25
N GLY A 137 19.87 -10.06 -8.36
CA GLY A 137 20.96 -10.46 -7.44
C GLY A 137 21.31 -9.41 -6.38
N ALA A 138 20.57 -8.29 -6.33
CA ALA A 138 20.85 -7.16 -5.46
C ALA A 138 20.60 -7.43 -3.97
N LEU A 139 19.97 -8.56 -3.65
CA LEU A 139 19.80 -9.06 -2.29
C LEU A 139 20.99 -9.92 -1.83
N ASP A 140 21.70 -10.59 -2.74
CA ASP A 140 22.72 -11.58 -2.40
C ASP A 140 24.15 -11.01 -2.47
N ASP A 141 24.35 -9.84 -3.09
CA ASP A 141 25.68 -9.27 -3.34
C ASP A 141 26.16 -8.28 -2.25
N PRO A 142 27.20 -8.62 -1.45
CA PRO A 142 27.80 -7.71 -0.48
C PRO A 142 28.69 -6.62 -1.09
N SER A 143 28.98 -6.66 -2.40
CA SER A 143 29.98 -5.79 -3.07
C SER A 143 29.40 -4.61 -3.87
N SER A 144 28.10 -4.34 -3.79
CA SER A 144 27.44 -3.21 -4.46
C SER A 144 27.63 -1.84 -3.77
N GLU A 145 28.78 -1.66 -3.12
CA GLU A 145 29.25 -0.42 -2.49
C GLU A 145 30.04 0.46 -3.46
#